data_AF-A0A316LDN6-F1
#
_entry.id   AF-A0A316LDN6-F1
#
_cell.length_a   1.000
_cell.length_b   1.000
_cell.length_c   1.000
_cell.angle_alpha   90.00
_cell.angle_beta   90.00
_cell.angle_gamma   90.00
#
_symmetry.space_group_name_H-M   'P 1'
#
loop_
_entity.id
_entity.type
_entity.pdbx_description
1 polymer ?
#
loop_
_entity_poly.entity_id
_entity_poly.type
_entity_poly.pdbx_seq_one_letter_code
_entity_poly.pdbx_strand_id
1 'polypeptide(L)'
;MRKNKYIRLLTILLITIIATILVCNIYRNYENNKLNNSYIAKYVTNISINDLSNAIVESGDNTFVYFGVTGDDNFYKMEKELKKSVINYHMEDEFLYVDANKMKVSTANELFDTDKKIQRFPAIVYLKNGSVLEILDSSMHTLNCSDFNNLLDTYEVKDNE
;
A
#
# COMPACT_ATOMS: atom_id res chain seq x y z
N MET A 1 -25.71 43.39 -36.93
CA MET A 1 -26.02 42.94 -35.55
C MET A 1 -26.15 41.42 -35.33
N ARG A 2 -26.08 40.53 -36.35
CA ARG A 2 -26.17 39.06 -36.16
C ARG A 2 -24.82 38.36 -35.86
N LYS A 3 -23.72 38.79 -36.47
CA LYS A 3 -22.38 38.17 -36.32
C LYS A 3 -21.90 38.05 -34.86
N ASN A 4 -22.15 39.06 -34.03
CA ASN A 4 -21.72 39.06 -32.62
C ASN A 4 -22.43 37.98 -31.76
N LYS A 5 -23.64 37.57 -32.13
CA LYS A 5 -24.36 36.50 -31.42
C LYS A 5 -23.74 35.14 -31.70
N TYR A 6 -23.36 34.87 -32.95
CA TYR A 6 -22.67 33.63 -33.33
C TYR A 6 -21.24 33.56 -32.76
N ILE A 7 -20.52 34.68 -32.75
CA ILE A 7 -19.18 34.76 -32.12
C ILE A 7 -19.29 34.47 -30.62
N ARG A 8 -20.26 35.05 -29.91
CA ARG A 8 -20.49 34.78 -28.48
C ARG A 8 -20.84 33.31 -28.22
N LEU A 9 -21.64 32.70 -29.09
CA LEU A 9 -22.04 31.30 -28.98
C LEU A 9 -20.84 30.36 -29.24
N LEU A 10 -19.99 30.69 -30.22
CA LEU A 10 -18.74 29.99 -30.50
C LEU A 10 -17.78 30.06 -29.30
N THR A 11 -17.65 31.24 -28.66
CA THR A 11 -16.80 31.41 -27.48
C THR A 11 -17.27 30.56 -26.31
N ILE A 12 -18.58 30.53 -26.03
CA ILE A 12 -19.14 29.69 -24.96
C ILE A 12 -18.86 28.20 -25.24
N LEU A 13 -19.05 27.77 -26.48
CA LEU A 13 -18.79 26.38 -26.89
C LEU A 13 -17.31 26.00 -26.72
N LEU A 14 -16.39 26.89 -27.10
CA LEU A 14 -14.95 26.69 -26.93
C LEU A 14 -14.56 26.60 -25.45
N ILE A 15 -15.12 27.47 -24.60
CA ILE A 15 -14.88 27.43 -23.15
C ILE A 15 -15.38 26.11 -22.56
N THR A 16 -16.57 25.63 -22.95
CA THR A 16 -17.10 24.36 -22.45
C THR A 16 -16.26 23.16 -22.86
N ILE A 17 -15.69 23.17 -24.08
CA ILE A 17 -14.78 22.10 -24.53
C ILE A 17 -13.50 22.12 -23.69
N ILE A 18 -12.89 23.30 -23.49
CA ILE A 18 -11.67 23.44 -22.69
C ILE A 18 -11.92 23.00 -21.24
N ALA A 19 -13.02 23.44 -20.64
CA ALA A 19 -13.40 23.05 -19.29
C ALA A 19 -13.57 21.53 -19.16
N THR A 20 -14.20 20.88 -20.13
CA THR A 20 -14.39 19.43 -20.15
C THR A 20 -13.05 18.69 -20.23
N ILE A 21 -12.13 19.15 -21.09
CA ILE A 21 -10.79 18.55 -21.21
C ILE A 21 -10.01 18.70 -19.90
N LEU A 22 -10.08 19.86 -19.24
CA LEU A 22 -9.42 20.10 -17.97
C LEU A 22 -9.95 19.17 -16.88
N VAL A 23 -11.28 19.04 -16.76
CA VAL A 23 -11.91 18.13 -15.79
C VAL A 23 -11.49 16.68 -16.05
N CYS A 24 -11.53 16.23 -17.31
CA CYS A 24 -11.09 14.88 -17.67
C CYS A 24 -9.60 14.65 -17.34
N ASN A 25 -8.74 15.63 -17.59
CA ASN A 25 -7.30 15.51 -17.30
C ASN A 25 -7.03 15.47 -15.80
N ILE A 26 -7.71 16.32 -15.02
CA ILE A 26 -7.64 16.29 -13.55
C ILE A 26 -8.12 14.95 -13.01
N TYR A 27 -9.25 14.43 -13.52
CA TYR A 27 -9.79 13.15 -13.07
C TYR A 27 -8.82 12.00 -13.37
N ARG A 28 -8.30 11.91 -14.60
CA ARG A 28 -7.31 10.89 -14.98
C ARG A 28 -6.03 11.02 -14.17
N ASN A 29 -5.55 12.25 -13.95
CA ASN A 29 -4.37 12.48 -13.13
C ASN A 29 -4.60 12.11 -11.66
N TYR A 30 -5.79 12.35 -11.11
CA TYR A 30 -6.14 11.96 -9.75
C TYR A 30 -6.20 10.43 -9.61
N GLU A 31 -6.83 9.74 -10.55
CA GLU A 31 -6.92 8.28 -10.57
C GLU A 31 -5.53 7.64 -10.74
N ASN A 32 -4.72 8.16 -11.66
CA ASN A 32 -3.33 7.73 -11.84
C ASN A 32 -2.48 7.99 -10.58
N ASN A 33 -2.61 9.15 -9.94
CA ASN A 33 -1.87 9.45 -8.70
C ASN A 33 -2.36 8.60 -7.52
N LYS A 34 -3.65 8.25 -7.49
CA LYS A 34 -4.21 7.37 -6.47
C LYS A 34 -3.63 5.97 -6.61
N LEU A 35 -3.53 5.45 -7.83
CA LEU A 35 -3.04 4.09 -8.09
C LEU A 35 -1.52 3.97 -8.02
N ASN A 36 -0.78 5.05 -8.33
CA ASN A 36 0.69 5.05 -8.28
C ASN A 36 1.28 5.28 -6.88
N ASN A 37 0.45 5.56 -5.88
CA ASN A 37 0.90 5.75 -4.50
C ASN A 37 0.26 4.70 -3.60
N SER A 38 1.07 4.05 -2.77
CA SER A 38 0.54 3.17 -1.71
C SER A 38 -0.28 4.00 -0.72
N TYR A 39 -1.43 3.47 -0.34
CA TYR A 39 -2.32 4.09 0.62
C TYR A 39 -1.79 3.99 2.04
N ILE A 40 -1.26 2.83 2.42
CA ILE A 40 -0.83 2.55 3.81
C ILE A 40 0.48 3.27 4.16
N ALA A 41 1.36 3.49 3.17
CA ALA A 41 2.66 4.15 3.32
C ALA A 41 2.63 5.56 3.95
N LYS A 42 1.45 6.20 4.04
CA LYS A 42 1.25 7.51 4.68
C LYS A 42 0.93 7.44 6.17
N TYR A 43 0.59 6.25 6.67
CA TYR A 43 0.10 6.04 8.03
C TYR A 43 1.04 5.18 8.87
N VAL A 44 2.00 4.53 8.24
CA VAL A 44 2.95 3.61 8.87
C VAL A 44 4.36 4.00 8.47
N THR A 45 5.36 3.47 9.17
CA THR A 45 6.76 3.82 8.93
C THR A 45 7.22 3.32 7.57
N ASN A 46 7.46 4.23 6.62
CA ASN A 46 7.95 3.92 5.28
C ASN A 46 9.48 3.80 5.31
N ILE A 47 9.97 2.62 4.99
CA ILE A 47 11.40 2.29 5.06
C ILE A 47 11.91 1.83 3.71
N SER A 48 13.11 2.30 3.37
CA SER A 48 13.83 1.79 2.22
C SER A 48 14.31 0.37 2.50
N ILE A 49 14.36 -0.47 1.48
CA ILE A 49 14.83 -1.85 1.62
C ILE A 49 16.23 -1.97 2.24
N ASN A 50 17.09 -0.97 2.01
CA ASN A 50 18.45 -0.94 2.53
C ASN A 50 18.50 -0.65 4.04
N ASP A 51 17.50 0.05 4.55
CA ASP A 51 17.41 0.43 5.97
C ASP A 51 16.51 -0.53 6.76
N LEU A 52 15.83 -1.45 6.08
CA LEU A 52 14.89 -2.39 6.68
C LEU A 52 15.54 -3.26 7.76
N SER A 53 16.76 -3.75 7.53
CA SER A 53 17.47 -4.57 8.51
C SER A 53 17.73 -3.81 9.81
N ASN A 54 18.14 -2.54 9.72
CA ASN A 54 18.36 -1.69 10.88
C ASN A 54 17.03 -1.40 11.60
N ALA A 55 15.99 -1.05 10.84
CA ALA A 55 14.69 -0.75 11.42
C ALA A 55 14.06 -1.94 12.13
N ILE A 56 14.20 -3.16 11.61
CA ILE A 56 13.73 -4.40 12.28
C ILE A 56 14.40 -4.56 13.65
N VAL A 57 15.70 -4.25 13.76
CA VAL A 57 16.43 -4.31 15.03
C VAL A 57 15.94 -3.24 16.02
N GLU A 58 15.52 -2.09 15.51
CA GLU A 58 15.00 -0.98 16.32
C GLU A 58 13.52 -1.15 16.73
N SER A 59 12.71 -1.87 15.95
CA SER A 59 11.24 -1.94 16.08
C SER A 59 10.74 -2.86 17.21
N GLY A 60 11.63 -3.55 17.93
CA GLY A 60 11.29 -4.29 19.15
C GLY A 60 10.81 -5.72 18.94
N ASP A 61 9.96 -6.21 19.85
CA ASP A 61 9.59 -7.63 19.95
C ASP A 61 8.56 -8.08 18.92
N ASN A 62 7.66 -7.20 18.44
CA ASN A 62 6.69 -7.50 17.39
C ASN A 62 6.87 -6.51 16.24
N THR A 63 7.13 -7.02 15.03
CA THR A 63 7.31 -6.14 13.85
C THR A 63 6.66 -6.76 12.64
N PHE A 64 5.90 -5.96 11.91
CA PHE A 64 5.21 -6.37 10.69
C PHE A 64 5.81 -5.64 9.50
N VAL A 65 6.41 -6.37 8.56
CA VAL A 65 6.96 -5.78 7.34
C VAL A 65 6.02 -6.08 6.18
N TYR A 66 5.43 -5.04 5.61
CA TYR A 66 4.55 -5.16 4.46
C TYR A 66 5.25 -4.67 3.18
N PHE A 67 5.37 -5.59 2.23
CA PHE A 67 5.88 -5.35 0.89
C PHE A 67 4.71 -5.04 -0.05
N GLY A 68 4.46 -3.76 -0.27
CA GLY A 68 3.32 -3.28 -1.04
C GLY A 68 3.63 -3.12 -2.53
N VAL A 69 2.63 -3.43 -3.37
CA VAL A 69 2.66 -3.20 -4.82
C VAL A 69 1.54 -2.22 -5.18
N THR A 70 1.87 -1.20 -5.95
CA THR A 70 0.96 -0.17 -6.45
C THR A 70 0.58 -0.44 -7.90
N GLY A 71 -0.42 0.29 -8.41
CA GLY A 71 -0.88 0.16 -9.80
C GLY A 71 -2.11 -0.73 -10.00
N ASP A 72 -2.64 -1.33 -8.94
CA ASP A 72 -3.89 -2.12 -8.96
C ASP A 72 -4.90 -1.58 -7.93
N ASP A 73 -6.16 -1.36 -8.33
CA ASP A 73 -7.22 -0.86 -7.45
C ASP A 73 -7.59 -1.87 -6.35
N ASN A 74 -7.38 -3.18 -6.57
CA ASN A 74 -7.58 -4.21 -5.55
C ASN A 74 -6.52 -4.09 -4.45
N PHE A 75 -5.25 -3.85 -4.81
CA PHE A 75 -4.20 -3.62 -3.82
C PHE A 75 -4.46 -2.34 -3.03
N TYR A 76 -4.93 -1.27 -3.69
CA TYR A 76 -5.32 -0.04 -3.00
C TYR A 76 -6.46 -0.27 -1.98
N LYS A 77 -7.48 -1.04 -2.35
CA LYS A 77 -8.59 -1.41 -1.44
C LYS A 77 -8.11 -2.26 -0.28
N MET A 78 -7.28 -3.26 -0.55
CA MET A 78 -6.65 -4.10 0.47
C MET A 78 -5.84 -3.26 1.45
N GLU A 79 -4.97 -2.37 0.97
CA GLU A 79 -4.18 -1.48 1.83
C GLU A 79 -5.05 -0.57 2.70
N LYS A 80 -6.20 -0.13 2.19
CA LYS A 80 -7.16 0.68 2.95
C LYS A 80 -7.82 -0.13 4.08
N GLU A 81 -8.09 -1.41 3.86
CA GLU A 81 -8.61 -2.30 4.90
C GLU A 81 -7.52 -2.67 5.91
N LEU A 82 -6.33 -3.01 5.42
CA LEU A 82 -5.15 -3.29 6.25
C LEU A 82 -4.84 -2.11 7.18
N LYS A 83 -4.86 -0.88 6.66
CA LYS A 83 -4.73 0.35 7.45
C LYS A 83 -5.74 0.45 8.58
N LYS A 84 -7.00 0.02 8.36
CA LYS A 84 -8.00 0.04 9.44
C LYS A 84 -7.63 -0.94 10.53
N SER A 85 -7.20 -2.15 10.18
CA SER A 85 -6.75 -3.14 11.16
C SER A 85 -5.54 -2.64 11.95
N VAL A 86 -4.49 -2.17 11.27
CA VAL A 86 -3.28 -1.65 11.93
C VAL A 86 -3.62 -0.57 12.97
N ILE A 87 -4.47 0.39 12.62
CA ILE A 87 -4.89 1.46 13.54
C ILE A 87 -5.80 0.96 14.66
N ASN A 88 -6.72 0.03 14.35
CA ASN A 88 -7.62 -0.52 15.35
C ASN A 88 -6.86 -1.32 16.42
N TYR A 89 -5.69 -1.86 16.08
CA TYR A 89 -4.82 -2.61 16.99
C TYR A 89 -3.64 -1.78 17.52
N HIS A 90 -3.59 -0.48 17.24
CA HIS A 90 -2.51 0.42 17.68
C HIS A 90 -1.09 -0.02 17.25
N MET A 91 -0.97 -0.63 16.07
CA MET A 91 0.28 -1.21 15.56
C MET A 91 1.01 -0.30 14.57
N GLU A 92 0.64 0.99 14.48
CA GLU A 92 1.21 1.90 13.48
C GLU A 92 2.74 2.01 13.55
N ASP A 93 3.29 1.96 14.77
CA ASP A 93 4.73 2.07 15.02
C ASP A 93 5.49 0.76 14.73
N GLU A 94 4.82 -0.39 14.91
CA GLU A 94 5.37 -1.74 14.67
C GLU A 94 5.22 -2.19 13.21
N PHE A 95 4.45 -1.43 12.42
CA PHE A 95 4.15 -1.75 11.03
C PHE A 95 5.05 -0.97 10.07
N LEU A 96 5.88 -1.69 9.33
CA LEU A 96 6.86 -1.15 8.39
C LEU A 96 6.37 -1.35 6.95
N TYR A 97 6.32 -0.28 6.17
CA TYR A 97 5.99 -0.34 4.75
C TYR A 97 7.26 -0.29 3.89
N VAL A 98 7.32 -1.19 2.90
CA VAL A 98 8.37 -1.21 1.88
C VAL A 98 7.76 -1.27 0.49
N ASP A 99 8.20 -0.38 -0.41
CA ASP A 99 7.79 -0.41 -1.81
C ASP A 99 8.43 -1.60 -2.54
N ALA A 100 7.58 -2.50 -3.07
CA ALA A 100 8.00 -3.69 -3.79
C ALA A 100 7.72 -3.63 -5.30
N ASN A 101 7.30 -2.49 -5.86
CA ASN A 101 6.90 -2.35 -7.27
C ASN A 101 7.99 -2.78 -8.27
N LYS A 102 9.25 -2.48 -7.96
CA LYS A 102 10.43 -2.82 -8.78
C LYS A 102 11.34 -3.84 -8.13
N MET A 103 10.91 -4.41 -7.01
CA MET A 103 11.72 -5.32 -6.20
C MET A 103 11.59 -6.75 -6.72
N LYS A 104 12.70 -7.48 -6.69
CA LYS A 104 12.66 -8.94 -6.88
C LYS A 104 12.40 -9.61 -5.54
N VAL A 105 11.55 -10.62 -5.55
CA VAL A 105 11.25 -11.43 -4.36
C VAL A 105 12.52 -12.03 -3.73
N SER A 106 13.54 -12.37 -4.52
CA SER A 106 14.84 -12.83 -4.02
C SER A 106 15.53 -11.81 -3.11
N THR A 107 15.47 -10.52 -3.44
CA THR A 107 16.08 -9.45 -2.64
C THR A 107 15.40 -9.30 -1.29
N ALA A 108 14.08 -9.47 -1.22
CA ALA A 108 13.38 -9.48 0.07
C ALA A 108 13.75 -10.72 0.89
N ASN A 109 13.83 -11.90 0.25
CA ASN A 109 14.20 -13.15 0.94
C ASN A 109 15.65 -13.17 1.43
N GLU A 110 16.57 -12.40 0.83
CA GLU A 110 17.95 -12.28 1.31
C GLU A 110 18.08 -11.55 2.65
N LEU A 111 17.06 -10.77 3.04
CA LEU A 111 17.05 -10.01 4.29
C LEU A 111 16.59 -10.83 5.49
N PHE A 112 15.98 -11.98 5.25
CA PHE A 112 15.42 -12.84 6.27
C PHE A 112 16.14 -14.18 6.24
N ASP A 113 16.84 -14.51 7.33
CA ASP A 113 17.50 -15.81 7.49
C ASP A 113 16.47 -16.86 7.92
N THR A 114 15.68 -17.36 6.97
CA THR A 114 14.60 -18.34 7.23
C THR A 114 14.37 -19.29 6.05
N ASP A 115 13.89 -20.49 6.38
CA ASP A 115 13.43 -21.49 5.39
C ASP A 115 12.13 -21.06 4.70
N LYS A 116 11.30 -20.24 5.37
CA LYS A 116 10.07 -19.68 4.80
C LYS A 116 10.43 -18.57 3.82
N LYS A 117 9.98 -18.66 2.57
CA LYS A 117 10.28 -17.65 1.54
C LYS A 117 9.02 -16.99 1.04
N ILE A 118 9.09 -15.68 0.83
CA ILE A 118 8.13 -14.95 0.02
C ILE A 118 8.21 -15.54 -1.39
N GLN A 119 7.08 -15.87 -2.01
CA GLN A 119 6.99 -16.30 -3.39
C GLN A 119 6.38 -15.20 -4.27
N ARG A 120 5.44 -14.40 -3.74
CA ARG A 120 4.75 -13.36 -4.51
C ARG A 120 4.32 -12.14 -3.69
N PHE A 121 4.59 -10.95 -4.21
CA PHE A 121 4.06 -9.70 -3.67
C PHE A 121 2.60 -9.43 -4.11
N PRO A 122 1.80 -8.66 -3.34
CA PRO A 122 2.12 -8.11 -2.01
C PRO A 122 2.25 -9.19 -0.94
N ALA A 123 3.06 -8.92 0.08
CA ALA A 123 3.37 -9.86 1.16
C ALA A 123 3.56 -9.15 2.52
N ILE A 124 3.24 -9.83 3.62
CA ILE A 124 3.46 -9.41 5.00
C ILE A 124 4.37 -10.43 5.67
N VAL A 125 5.46 -9.97 6.27
CA VAL A 125 6.36 -10.76 7.09
C VAL A 125 6.15 -10.35 8.54
N TYR A 126 5.80 -11.32 9.39
CA TYR A 126 5.70 -11.11 10.82
C TYR A 126 6.99 -11.59 11.49
N LEU A 127 7.63 -10.66 12.19
CA LEU A 127 8.82 -10.91 12.98
C LEU A 127 8.48 -10.83 14.47
N LYS A 128 8.98 -11.81 15.21
CA LYS A 128 8.96 -11.81 16.67
C LYS A 128 10.38 -11.93 17.20
N ASN A 129 10.79 -10.97 18.04
CA ASN A 129 12.15 -10.85 18.59
C ASN A 129 13.23 -10.92 17.49
N GLY A 130 12.99 -10.21 16.36
CA GLY A 130 13.90 -10.17 15.21
C GLY A 130 13.95 -11.45 14.34
N SER A 131 13.21 -12.51 14.69
CA SER A 131 13.13 -13.75 13.91
C SER A 131 11.82 -13.83 13.13
N VAL A 132 11.88 -14.32 11.89
CA VAL A 132 10.67 -14.51 11.07
C VAL A 132 9.82 -15.64 11.62
N LEU A 133 8.62 -15.31 12.05
CA LEU A 133 7.65 -16.25 12.59
C LEU A 133 6.69 -16.74 11.49
N GLU A 134 6.16 -15.82 10.69
CA GLU A 134 5.20 -16.15 9.63
C GLU A 134 5.35 -15.24 8.41
N ILE A 135 5.07 -15.79 7.23
CA ILE A 135 5.06 -15.04 5.96
C ILE A 135 3.70 -15.26 5.30
N LEU A 136 2.96 -14.18 5.12
CA LEU A 136 1.74 -14.14 4.32
C LEU A 136 2.07 -13.52 2.97
N ASP A 137 1.83 -14.24 1.88
CA ASP A 137 2.12 -13.75 0.54
C ASP A 137 0.97 -14.02 -0.42
N SER A 138 1.02 -13.42 -1.61
CA SER A 138 -0.05 -13.57 -2.60
C SER A 138 0.08 -14.84 -3.46
N SER A 139 0.78 -15.88 -2.98
CA SER A 139 1.05 -17.09 -3.76
C SER A 139 -0.16 -18.03 -3.85
N MET A 140 -0.85 -18.26 -2.73
CA MET A 140 -2.03 -19.12 -2.65
C MET A 140 -3.31 -18.40 -3.05
N HIS A 141 -3.47 -17.15 -2.61
CA HIS A 141 -4.60 -16.28 -2.93
C HIS A 141 -4.16 -14.83 -2.87
N THR A 142 -4.95 -13.90 -3.39
CA THR A 142 -4.66 -12.47 -3.22
C THR A 142 -4.70 -12.13 -1.74
N LEU A 143 -3.57 -11.66 -1.21
CA LEU A 143 -3.45 -11.22 0.18
C LEU A 143 -4.63 -10.28 0.50
N ASN A 144 -5.26 -10.48 1.64
CA ASN A 144 -6.37 -9.66 2.07
C ASN A 144 -6.28 -9.35 3.57
N CYS A 145 -7.13 -8.41 4.02
CA CYS A 145 -7.13 -7.97 5.41
C CYS A 145 -7.52 -9.09 6.39
N SER A 146 -8.29 -10.09 5.96
CA SER A 146 -8.67 -11.22 6.81
C SER A 146 -7.46 -12.09 7.14
N ASP A 147 -6.52 -12.26 6.20
CA ASP A 147 -5.29 -13.03 6.45
C ASP A 147 -4.44 -12.36 7.54
N PHE A 148 -4.35 -11.03 7.50
CA PHE A 148 -3.68 -10.26 8.53
C PHE A 148 -4.40 -10.36 9.88
N ASN A 149 -5.73 -10.20 9.91
CA ASN A 149 -6.50 -10.31 11.14
C ASN A 149 -6.40 -11.72 11.76
N ASN A 150 -6.43 -12.77 10.93
CA ASN A 150 -6.25 -14.14 11.36
C ASN A 150 -4.86 -14.37 11.95
N LEU A 151 -3.82 -13.75 11.38
CA LEU A 151 -2.47 -13.79 11.94
C LEU A 151 -2.43 -13.12 13.32
N LEU A 152 -3.02 -11.94 13.47
CA LEU A 152 -3.12 -11.26 14.76
C LEU A 152 -3.87 -12.09 15.81
N ASP A 153 -4.95 -12.74 15.40
CA ASP A 153 -5.74 -13.65 16.24
C ASP A 153 -4.94 -14.90 16.63
N THR A 154 -4.22 -15.49 15.69
CA THR A 154 -3.45 -16.74 15.91
C THR A 154 -2.30 -16.54 16.88
N TYR A 155 -1.65 -15.39 16.84
CA TYR A 155 -0.48 -15.09 17.67
C TYR A 155 -0.80 -14.26 18.90
N GLU A 156 -2.09 -14.09 19.23
CA GLU A 156 -2.57 -13.30 20.37
C GLU A 156 -1.93 -11.91 20.44
N VAL A 157 -1.65 -11.30 19.29
CA VAL A 157 -1.07 -9.95 19.22
C VAL A 157 -2.13 -8.89 19.52
N LYS A 158 -3.38 -9.32 19.72
CA LYS A 158 -4.43 -8.51 20.33
C LYS A 158 -4.13 -8.34 21.80
N ASP A 159 -3.74 -7.13 22.20
CA ASP A 159 -3.94 -6.74 23.59
C ASP A 159 -5.44 -6.87 23.89
N ASN A 160 -5.77 -7.75 24.83
CA ASN A 160 -7.11 -7.87 25.36
C ASN A 160 -7.39 -6.67 26.26
N GLU A 161 -8.05 -5.63 25.74
CA GLU A 161 -8.82 -4.68 26.55
C GLU A 161 -10.16 -4.32 25.90
#